data_AF-A0A2D7CLP9-F1
#
_entry.id   AF-A0A2D7CLP9-F1
#
_cell.length_a   1.000
_cell.length_b   1.000
_cell.length_c   1.000
_cell.angle_alpha   90.00
_cell.angle_beta   90.00
_cell.angle_gamma   90.00
#
_symmetry.space_group_name_H-M   'P 1'
#
loop_
_entity.id
_entity.type
_entity.pdbx_description
1 polymer ?
#
loop_
_entity_poly.entity_id
_entity_poly.type
_entity_poly.pdbx_seq_one_letter_code
_entity_poly.pdbx_strand_id
1 'polypeptide(L)'
;MFLAVYSVITALGAFAGITIYFPFNISNAESIPYHRWQSMRVAVLLAFAYFTLLHIFRVTKPLYPIKFLEIFIKILTLTGIVIFYRTGMLASDFGIILFFIGCSTILHVSARPKLRKYFSRK
;
A
#
# COMPACT_ATOMS: atom_id res chain seq x y z
N MET A 1 -13.37 -1.19 8.05
CA MET A 1 -13.18 -1.93 9.32
C MET A 1 -12.56 -3.31 9.07
N PHE A 2 -13.14 -4.15 8.21
CA PHE A 2 -12.58 -5.46 7.85
C PHE A 2 -11.09 -5.44 7.45
N LEU A 3 -10.68 -4.59 6.50
CA LEU A 3 -9.27 -4.50 6.08
C LEU A 3 -8.32 -4.10 7.21
N ALA A 4 -8.78 -3.26 8.15
CA ALA A 4 -7.96 -2.84 9.28
C ALA A 4 -7.72 -4.01 10.24
N VAL A 5 -8.77 -4.76 10.57
CA VAL A 5 -8.67 -5.98 11.40
C VAL A 5 -7.78 -7.01 10.72
N TYR A 6 -8.01 -7.26 9.43
CA TYR A 6 -7.19 -8.17 8.64
C TYR A 6 -5.71 -7.75 8.66
N SER A 7 -5.40 -6.46 8.46
CA SER A 7 -4.02 -5.95 8.48
C SER A 7 -3.33 -6.13 9.84
N VAL A 8 -4.06 -5.98 10.94
CA VAL A 8 -3.51 -6.20 12.29
C VAL A 8 -3.23 -7.69 12.50
N ILE A 9 -4.16 -8.57 12.12
CA ILE A 9 -3.99 -10.02 12.25
C ILE A 9 -2.80 -10.50 11.42
N THR A 10 -2.66 -10.05 10.17
CA THR A 10 -1.53 -10.45 9.32
C THR A 10 -0.19 -9.94 9.84
N ALA A 11 -0.15 -8.73 10.40
CA ALA A 11 1.06 -8.19 11.02
C ALA A 11 1.47 -8.99 12.27
N LEU A 12 0.52 -9.33 13.15
CA LEU A 12 0.78 -10.15 14.33
C LEU A 12 1.21 -11.57 13.94
N GLY A 13 0.58 -12.16 12.93
CA GLY A 13 0.98 -13.45 12.37
C GLY A 13 2.43 -13.45 11.88
N ALA A 14 2.85 -12.38 11.18
CA ALA A 14 4.22 -12.26 10.68
C ALA A 14 5.27 -12.28 11.81
N PHE A 15 4.98 -11.66 12.97
CA PHE A 15 5.87 -11.73 14.15
C PHE A 15 5.92 -13.13 14.77
N ALA A 16 4.86 -13.92 14.62
CA ALA A 16 4.80 -15.32 15.05
C ALA A 16 5.38 -16.31 14.02
N GLY A 17 5.94 -15.82 12.90
CA GLY A 17 6.46 -16.65 11.81
C GLY A 17 5.38 -17.23 10.87
N ILE A 18 4.14 -16.77 11.00
CA ILE A 18 3.01 -17.18 10.15
C ILE A 18 2.84 -16.15 9.04
N THR A 19 3.01 -16.58 7.79
CA THR A 19 2.87 -15.67 6.66
C THR A 19 1.45 -15.76 6.11
N ILE A 20 0.67 -14.69 6.33
CA ILE A 20 -0.66 -14.54 5.75
C ILE A 20 -0.59 -13.51 4.63
N TYR A 21 -0.91 -13.91 3.42
CA TYR A 21 -0.86 -13.03 2.25
C TYR A 21 -2.11 -13.15 1.39
N PHE A 22 -2.45 -12.03 0.73
CA PHE A 22 -3.63 -11.91 -0.11
C PHE A 22 -3.60 -12.92 -1.30
N PRO A 23 -4.73 -13.53 -1.71
CA PRO A 23 -6.10 -13.30 -1.23
C PRO A 23 -6.41 -13.88 0.16
N PHE A 24 -6.12 -15.17 0.41
CA PHE A 24 -6.30 -15.80 1.73
C PHE A 24 -5.36 -17.00 1.89
N ASN A 25 -4.10 -16.83 1.53
CA ASN A 25 -3.11 -17.89 1.68
C ASN A 25 -2.42 -17.78 3.04
N ILE A 26 -2.33 -18.91 3.72
CA ILE A 26 -1.60 -19.06 4.98
C ILE A 26 -0.49 -20.05 4.68
N SER A 27 0.75 -19.57 4.70
CA SER A 27 1.90 -20.46 4.63
C SER A 27 2.62 -20.50 5.97
N ASN A 28 2.86 -21.72 6.45
CA ASN A 28 3.76 -21.97 7.56
C ASN A 28 5.17 -22.10 6.96
N ALA A 29 6.06 -21.19 7.33
CA ALA A 29 7.47 -21.15 6.89
C ALA A 29 7.76 -20.93 5.38
N GLU A 30 6.75 -20.90 4.49
CA GLU A 30 7.00 -20.60 3.07
C GLU A 30 7.16 -19.10 2.83
N SER A 31 8.22 -18.72 2.10
CA SER A 31 8.53 -17.33 1.80
C SER A 31 7.46 -16.68 0.92
N ILE A 32 7.06 -15.45 1.26
CA ILE A 32 6.26 -14.60 0.37
C ILE A 32 6.91 -14.61 -1.03
N PRO A 33 6.15 -14.81 -2.12
CA PRO A 33 6.70 -14.76 -3.47
C PRO A 33 7.55 -13.51 -3.71
N TYR A 34 8.73 -13.72 -4.29
CA TYR A 34 9.79 -12.72 -4.33
C TYR A 34 9.37 -11.40 -4.98
N HIS A 35 8.62 -11.47 -6.09
CA HIS A 35 8.10 -10.29 -6.80
C HIS A 35 7.18 -9.43 -5.94
N ARG A 36 6.37 -10.05 -5.07
CA ARG A 36 5.46 -9.34 -4.16
C ARG A 36 6.24 -8.62 -3.07
N TRP A 37 7.22 -9.30 -2.47
CA TRP A 37 8.08 -8.71 -1.44
C TRP A 37 8.97 -7.59 -2.01
N GLN A 38 9.55 -7.80 -3.19
CA GLN A 38 10.36 -6.80 -3.86
C GLN A 38 9.55 -5.56 -4.24
N SER A 39 8.30 -5.73 -4.68
CA SER A 39 7.39 -4.61 -4.97
C SER A 39 7.15 -3.75 -3.74
N MET A 40 6.86 -4.37 -2.59
CA MET A 40 6.70 -3.65 -1.33
C MET A 40 7.98 -2.90 -0.94
N ARG A 41 9.15 -3.56 -1.03
CA ARG A 41 10.44 -2.95 -0.70
C ARG A 41 10.73 -1.70 -1.54
N VAL A 42 10.56 -1.81 -2.86
CA VAL A 42 10.77 -0.67 -3.78
C VAL A 42 9.74 0.43 -3.55
N ALA A 43 8.49 0.07 -3.28
CA ALA A 43 7.43 1.03 -2.98
C ALA A 43 7.73 1.88 -1.73
N VAL A 44 8.20 1.24 -0.65
CA VAL A 44 8.59 1.93 0.59
C VAL A 44 9.71 2.93 0.33
N LEU A 45 10.74 2.53 -0.42
CA LEU A 45 11.86 3.42 -0.77
C LEU A 45 11.41 4.60 -1.63
N LEU A 46 10.57 4.37 -2.64
CA LEU A 46 10.04 5.43 -3.48
C LEU A 46 9.08 6.36 -2.74
N ALA A 47 8.26 5.83 -1.83
CA ALA A 47 7.40 6.65 -0.99
C ALA A 47 8.23 7.54 -0.07
N PHE A 48 9.26 6.99 0.58
CA PHE A 48 10.20 7.77 1.38
C PHE A 48 10.86 8.87 0.54
N ALA A 49 11.41 8.54 -0.63
CA ALA A 49 12.02 9.53 -1.52
C ALA A 49 11.02 10.63 -1.94
N TYR A 50 9.80 10.24 -2.30
CA TYR A 50 8.74 11.19 -2.67
C TYR A 50 8.40 12.15 -1.52
N PHE A 51 8.18 11.65 -0.31
CA PHE A 51 7.82 12.49 0.83
C PHE A 51 9.00 13.34 1.32
N THR A 52 10.23 12.84 1.26
CA THR A 52 11.44 13.63 1.56
C THR A 52 11.61 14.77 0.55
N LEU A 53 11.48 14.50 -0.76
CA LEU A 53 11.51 15.55 -1.78
C LEU A 53 10.36 16.55 -1.59
N LEU A 54 9.15 16.06 -1.28
CA LEU A 54 8.01 16.92 -0.99
C LEU A 54 8.28 17.84 0.20
N HIS A 55 8.94 17.34 1.24
CA HIS A 55 9.30 18.13 2.42
C HIS A 55 10.36 19.19 2.10
N ILE A 56 11.37 18.87 1.27
CA ILE A 56 12.41 19.81 0.86
C ILE A 56 11.84 20.92 -0.04
N PHE A 57 10.96 20.58 -0.99
CA PHE A 57 10.45 21.53 -2.00
C PHE A 57 9.15 22.25 -1.60
N ARG A 58 8.38 21.76 -0.62
CA ARG A 58 7.12 22.38 -0.17
C ARG A 58 7.09 22.55 1.35
N VAL A 59 6.81 23.78 1.78
CA VAL A 59 6.62 24.18 3.17
C VAL A 59 5.43 23.45 3.82
N THR A 60 5.76 22.59 4.80
CA THR A 60 5.05 22.21 6.06
C THR A 60 3.53 22.36 6.18
N LYS A 61 2.74 22.05 5.14
CA LYS A 61 1.32 21.76 5.37
C LYS A 61 1.18 20.37 5.99
N PRO A 62 0.45 20.21 7.11
CA PRO A 62 0.24 18.90 7.71
C PRO A 62 -0.40 17.97 6.68
N LEU A 63 0.27 16.86 6.40
CA LEU A 63 -0.20 15.88 5.44
C LEU A 63 -1.11 14.89 6.17
N TYR A 64 -2.39 14.87 5.80
CA TYR A 64 -3.34 13.96 6.44
C TYR A 64 -2.95 12.49 6.19
N PRO A 65 -3.10 11.58 7.17
CA PRO A 65 -2.73 10.17 7.01
C PRO A 65 -3.39 9.50 5.79
N ILE A 66 -4.61 9.89 5.44
CA ILE A 66 -5.30 9.37 4.25
C ILE A 66 -4.63 9.79 2.94
N LYS A 67 -4.02 10.98 2.88
CA LYS A 67 -3.25 11.44 1.73
C LYS A 67 -1.92 10.71 1.62
N PHE A 68 -1.29 10.42 2.76
CA PHE A 68 -0.10 9.57 2.77
C PHE A 68 -0.43 8.19 2.19
N LEU A 69 -1.51 7.57 2.70
CA LEU A 69 -1.94 6.25 2.27
C LEU A 69 -2.34 6.23 0.78
N GLU A 70 -3.04 7.25 0.29
CA GLU A 70 -3.38 7.40 -1.14
C GLU A 70 -2.12 7.35 -2.02
N ILE A 71 -1.11 8.16 -1.69
CA ILE A 71 0.13 8.25 -2.47
C ILE A 71 0.93 6.95 -2.35
N PHE A 72 1.02 6.39 -1.14
CA PHE A 72 1.71 5.12 -0.91
C PHE A 72 1.11 3.99 -1.74
N ILE A 73 -0.22 3.82 -1.75
CA ILE A 73 -0.88 2.77 -2.56
C ILE A 73 -0.66 3.00 -4.06
N LYS A 74 -0.64 4.25 -4.54
CA LYS A 74 -0.32 4.54 -5.95
C LYS A 74 1.10 4.13 -6.32
N ILE A 75 2.08 4.45 -5.47
CA ILE A 75 3.48 4.05 -5.67
C ILE A 75 3.60 2.52 -5.62
N LEU A 76 2.93 1.86 -4.67
CA LEU A 76 2.89 0.40 -4.57
C LEU A 76 2.27 -0.25 -5.82
N THR A 77 1.20 0.33 -6.35
CA THR A 77 0.55 -0.16 -7.58
C THR A 77 1.49 -0.02 -8.78
N LEU A 78 2.14 1.14 -8.94
CA LEU A 78 3.07 1.38 -10.03
C LEU A 78 4.27 0.43 -9.98
N THR A 79 4.88 0.28 -8.81
CA THR A 79 6.02 -0.64 -8.60
C THR A 79 5.63 -2.09 -8.80
N GLY A 80 4.46 -2.51 -8.31
CA GLY A 80 3.90 -3.84 -8.56
C GLY A 80 3.74 -4.13 -10.04
N ILE A 81 3.16 -3.20 -10.82
CA ILE A 81 3.03 -3.34 -12.27
C ILE A 81 4.41 -3.53 -12.93
N VAL A 82 5.38 -2.67 -12.60
CA VAL A 82 6.72 -2.72 -13.20
C VAL A 82 7.44 -4.03 -12.87
N ILE A 83 7.40 -4.46 -11.61
CA ILE A 83 8.11 -5.67 -11.17
C ILE A 83 7.42 -6.93 -11.70
N PHE A 84 6.09 -6.98 -11.70
CA PHE A 84 5.37 -8.16 -12.20
C PHE A 84 5.51 -8.29 -13.72
N TYR A 85 5.63 -7.17 -14.43
CA TYR A 85 6.00 -7.15 -15.84
C TYR A 85 7.40 -7.72 -16.06
N ARG A 86 8.38 -7.28 -15.26
CA ARG A 86 9.76 -7.78 -15.33
C ARG A 86 9.89 -9.27 -15.02
N THR A 87 9.08 -9.80 -14.10
CA THR A 87 9.14 -11.22 -13.71
C THR A 87 8.23 -12.13 -14.52
N GLY A 88 7.45 -11.58 -15.47
CA GLY A 88 6.50 -12.37 -16.27
C GLY A 88 5.27 -12.88 -15.49
N MET A 89 5.04 -12.39 -14.26
CA MET A 89 3.98 -12.87 -13.36
C MET A 89 2.70 -12.02 -13.39
N LEU A 90 2.55 -11.17 -14.41
CA LEU A 90 1.36 -10.34 -14.58
C LEU A 90 0.06 -11.15 -14.67
N ALA A 91 0.09 -12.33 -15.28
CA ALA A 91 -1.10 -13.15 -15.49
C ALA A 91 -1.57 -13.88 -14.22
N SER A 92 -0.64 -14.34 -13.37
CA SER A 92 -0.97 -15.06 -12.12
C SER A 92 -1.45 -14.14 -11.00
N ASP A 93 -0.94 -12.90 -10.96
CA ASP A 93 -1.12 -12.00 -9.82
C ASP A 93 -1.95 -10.74 -10.16
N PHE A 94 -2.65 -10.74 -11.30
CA PHE A 94 -3.43 -9.59 -11.77
C PHE A 94 -4.50 -9.14 -10.77
N GLY A 95 -5.10 -10.09 -10.03
CA GLY A 95 -6.10 -9.79 -9.01
C GLY A 95 -5.59 -8.87 -7.90
N ILE A 96 -4.30 -8.96 -7.56
CA ILE A 96 -3.68 -8.12 -6.51
C ILE A 96 -3.49 -6.70 -7.01
N ILE A 97 -3.01 -6.53 -8.25
CA ILE A 97 -2.84 -5.22 -8.86
C ILE A 97 -4.21 -4.53 -8.98
N LEU A 98 -5.22 -5.24 -9.47
CA LEU A 98 -6.57 -4.71 -9.63
C LEU A 98 -7.18 -4.31 -8.27
N PHE A 99 -6.95 -5.11 -7.23
CA PHE A 99 -7.34 -4.76 -5.87
C PHE A 99 -6.69 -3.46 -5.40
N PHE A 100 -5.38 -3.27 -5.60
CA PHE A 100 -4.71 -2.03 -5.21
C PHE A 100 -5.17 -0.82 -6.02
N ILE A 101 -5.49 -0.99 -7.31
CA ILE A 101 -6.13 0.06 -8.12
C ILE A 101 -7.50 0.44 -7.53
N GLY A 102 -8.30 -0.54 -7.11
CA GLY A 102 -9.55 -0.32 -6.40
C GLY A 102 -9.35 0.48 -5.11
N CYS A 103 -8.42 0.07 -4.25
CA CYS A 103 -8.08 0.79 -3.02
C CYS A 103 -7.60 2.22 -3.30
N SER A 104 -6.74 2.42 -4.30
CA SER A 104 -6.25 3.73 -4.75
C SER A 104 -7.41 4.63 -5.16
N THR A 105 -8.37 4.10 -5.92
CA THR A 105 -9.55 4.85 -6.38
C THR A 105 -10.44 5.27 -5.22
N ILE A 106 -10.72 4.34 -4.29
CA ILE A 106 -11.51 4.63 -3.08
C ILE A 106 -10.82 5.72 -2.25
N LEU A 107 -9.51 5.58 -1.99
CA LEU A 107 -8.75 6.57 -1.23
C LEU A 107 -8.72 7.93 -1.93
N HIS A 108 -8.57 7.96 -3.25
CA HIS A 108 -8.58 9.21 -4.00
C HIS A 108 -9.91 9.96 -3.83
N VAL A 109 -11.04 9.24 -3.87
CA VAL A 109 -12.37 9.81 -3.63
C VAL A 109 -12.51 10.26 -2.17
N SER A 110 -12.13 9.43 -1.21
CA SER A 110 -12.21 9.75 0.23
C SER A 110 -11.30 10.91 0.63
N ALA A 111 -10.16 11.06 -0.02
CA ALA A 111 -9.17 12.10 0.27
C ALA A 111 -9.53 13.47 -0.37
N ARG A 112 -10.65 13.59 -1.08
CA ARG A 112 -11.16 14.88 -1.59
C ARG A 112 -11.59 15.81 -0.43
N PRO A 113 -11.60 17.14 -0.64
CA PRO A 113 -11.67 18.16 0.43
C PRO A 113 -12.92 18.17 1.32
N LYS A 114 -13.87 17.23 1.19
CA LYS A 114 -14.92 17.02 2.21
C LYS A 114 -14.35 16.65 3.59
N LEU A 115 -13.12 16.12 3.66
CA LEU A 115 -12.38 15.91 4.93
C LEU A 115 -12.11 17.21 5.70
N ARG A 116 -12.16 18.38 5.05
CA ARG A 116 -12.08 19.67 5.76
C ARG A 116 -13.20 19.80 6.80
N LYS A 117 -14.37 19.19 6.61
CA LYS A 117 -15.47 19.29 7.59
C LYS A 117 -15.35 18.33 8.78
N TYR A 118 -14.72 17.16 8.62
CA TYR A 118 -14.62 16.17 9.70
C TYR A 118 -13.54 16.49 10.74
N PHE A 119 -12.43 17.09 10.32
CA PHE A 119 -11.30 17.42 11.21
C PHE A 119 -11.14 18.92 11.51
N SER A 120 -11.92 19.82 10.85
CA SER A 120 -11.93 21.26 11.16
C SER A 120 -13.01 21.67 12.18
N ARG A 121 -13.73 20.70 12.77
CA ARG A 121 -14.52 20.97 13.98
C ARG A 121 -13.63 20.71 15.19
N LYS A 122 -12.80 21.70 15.50
CA LYS A 122 -12.34 22.00 16.85
C LYS A 122 -12.42 23.51 17.00
#